data_AF-A0A183HDC3-F1
#
_entry.id   AF-A0A183HDC3-F1
#
_cell.length_a   1.000
_cell.length_b   1.000
_cell.length_c   1.000
_cell.angle_alpha   90.00
_cell.angle_beta   90.00
_cell.angle_gamma   90.00
#
_symmetry.space_group_name_H-M   'P 1'
#
loop_
_entity.id
_entity.type
_entity.pdbx_description
1 polymer ?
#
loop_
_entity_poly.entity_id
_entity_poly.type
_entity_poly.pdbx_seq_one_letter_code
_entity_poly.pdbx_strand_id
1 'polypeptide(L)'
;MTKTKKANIADVSTVLHNHLLKELELECNFFEHTLTLEQLNDLHPLSRINLEHPENSKGLNKDEAASRLASSGRNVISAITSRTATKLFLKQFSHTFRLMLLTAALICFIIYALDTTRFIEIYLAVALIIIFFVLCGTSYWQEQYAKRVSLKIKILQR
;
A
#
# COMPACT_ATOMS: atom_id res chain seq x y z
N MET A 1 13.86 -26.45 31.69
CA MET A 1 14.22 -25.24 30.92
C MET A 1 13.15 -25.00 29.85
N THR A 2 12.11 -24.24 30.18
CA THR A 2 10.94 -24.00 29.33
C THR A 2 10.83 -22.49 29.08
N LYS A 3 11.32 -22.02 27.92
CA LYS A 3 11.26 -20.61 27.53
C LYS A 3 10.88 -20.44 26.06
N THR A 4 9.74 -21.02 25.66
CA THR A 4 9.22 -20.85 24.28
C THR A 4 7.70 -20.76 24.26
N LYS A 5 7.10 -19.72 24.85
CA LYS A 5 5.67 -19.41 24.63
C LYS A 5 5.24 -17.99 25.05
N LYS A 6 6.03 -16.94 24.79
CA LYS A 6 5.62 -15.55 25.12
C LYS A 6 5.83 -14.51 24.03
N ALA A 7 6.42 -14.86 22.88
CA ALA A 7 6.70 -13.91 21.79
C ALA A 7 5.59 -13.79 20.72
N ASN A 8 4.59 -14.68 20.70
CA ASN A 8 3.58 -14.73 19.63
C ASN A 8 2.22 -14.07 19.99
N ILE A 9 1.94 -13.86 21.27
CA ILE A 9 0.60 -13.39 21.71
C ILE A 9 0.49 -11.86 21.67
N ALA A 10 1.59 -11.15 21.95
CA ALA A 10 1.62 -9.69 21.87
C ALA A 10 1.57 -9.18 20.41
N ASP A 11 2.21 -9.89 19.48
CA ASP A 11 2.21 -9.53 18.06
C ASP A 11 0.83 -9.71 17.43
N VAL A 12 0.16 -10.84 17.71
CA VAL A 12 -1.21 -11.12 17.23
C VAL A 12 -2.23 -10.13 17.81
N SER A 13 -2.12 -9.77 19.09
CA SER A 13 -2.99 -8.78 19.72
C SER A 13 -2.81 -7.38 19.11
N THR A 14 -1.59 -7.01 18.74
CA THR A 14 -1.27 -5.70 18.14
C THR A 14 -1.73 -5.65 16.67
N VAL A 15 -1.57 -6.76 15.94
CA VAL A 15 -2.04 -6.89 14.55
C VAL A 15 -3.57 -6.88 14.48
N LEU A 16 -4.25 -7.59 15.40
CA LEU A 16 -5.71 -7.58 15.51
C LEU A 16 -6.23 -6.18 15.88
N HIS A 17 -5.60 -5.52 16.86
CA HIS A 17 -5.98 -4.18 17.29
C HIS A 17 -5.84 -3.17 16.15
N ASN A 18 -4.74 -3.23 15.40
CA ASN A 18 -4.52 -2.36 14.24
C ASN A 18 -5.49 -2.66 13.09
N HIS A 19 -5.89 -3.92 12.90
CA HIS A 19 -6.90 -4.27 11.91
C HIS A 19 -8.29 -3.77 12.32
N LEU A 20 -8.66 -3.88 13.59
CA LEU A 20 -9.96 -3.43 14.09
C LEU A 20 -10.09 -1.89 14.02
N LEU A 21 -9.04 -1.16 14.42
CA LEU A 21 -9.01 0.29 14.30
C LEU A 21 -9.14 0.75 12.84
N LYS A 22 -8.56 0.00 11.90
CA LYS A 22 -8.63 0.29 10.47
C LYS A 22 -10.03 0.04 9.87
N GLU A 23 -10.75 -0.97 10.35
CA GLU A 23 -12.16 -1.20 10.00
C GLU A 23 -13.04 -0.05 10.53
N LEU A 24 -12.81 0.39 11.78
CA LEU A 24 -13.52 1.54 12.37
C LEU A 24 -13.22 2.87 11.66
N GLU A 25 -11.99 3.08 11.19
CA GLU A 25 -11.61 4.29 10.44
C GLU A 25 -12.26 4.34 9.04
N LEU A 26 -12.60 3.18 8.47
CA LEU A 26 -13.25 3.07 7.16
C LEU A 26 -14.78 3.27 7.25
N GLU A 27 -15.35 3.14 8.45
CA GLU A 27 -16.77 3.34 8.75
C GLU A 27 -17.09 4.80 9.16
N CYS A 28 -16.28 5.77 8.73
CA CYS A 28 -16.68 7.18 8.71
C CYS A 28 -17.83 7.36 7.70
N ASN A 29 -19.04 7.09 8.17
CA ASN A 29 -20.25 7.23 7.39
C ASN A 29 -20.46 8.71 7.08
N PHE A 30 -20.32 9.12 5.81
CA PHE A 30 -20.52 10.50 5.39
C PHE A 30 -22.03 10.81 5.35
N PHE A 31 -22.64 11.15 6.48
CA PHE A 31 -24.10 11.41 6.59
C PHE A 31 -24.49 12.90 6.52
N GLU A 32 -23.50 13.80 6.41
CA GLU A 32 -23.68 15.25 6.47
C GLU A 32 -24.64 15.77 5.37
N HIS A 33 -24.72 15.08 4.23
CA HIS A 33 -25.60 15.42 3.11
C HIS A 33 -27.08 15.10 3.35
N THR A 34 -27.40 14.32 4.38
CA THR A 34 -28.78 13.92 4.74
C THR A 34 -29.36 14.83 5.83
N LEU A 35 -28.53 15.66 6.46
CA LEU A 35 -28.93 16.54 7.57
C LEU A 35 -29.62 17.82 7.06
N THR A 36 -30.55 18.35 7.86
CA THR A 36 -31.11 19.68 7.62
C THR A 36 -30.11 20.78 8.01
N LEU A 37 -30.28 22.01 7.49
CA LEU A 37 -29.37 23.13 7.78
C LEU A 37 -29.28 23.48 9.26
N GLU A 38 -30.36 23.27 10.02
CA GLU A 38 -30.38 23.46 11.47
C GLU A 38 -29.49 22.43 12.18
N GLN A 39 -29.65 21.15 11.85
CA GLN A 39 -28.85 20.06 12.40
C GLN A 39 -27.37 20.17 12.00
N LEU A 40 -27.09 20.67 10.79
CA LEU A 40 -25.73 20.91 10.32
C LEU A 40 -25.07 22.07 11.08
N ASN A 41 -25.84 23.12 11.41
CA ASN A 41 -25.36 24.22 12.24
C ASN A 41 -25.10 23.78 13.68
N ASP A 42 -25.91 22.86 14.23
CA ASP A 42 -25.67 22.28 15.55
C ASP A 42 -24.42 21.38 15.58
N LEU A 43 -24.16 20.64 14.51
CA LEU A 43 -22.96 19.79 14.38
C LEU A 43 -21.69 20.62 14.12
N HIS A 44 -21.81 21.74 13.40
CA HIS A 44 -20.71 22.63 13.07
C HIS A 44 -21.03 24.11 13.39
N PRO A 45 -21.15 24.47 14.68
CA PRO A 45 -21.60 25.80 15.12
C PRO A 45 -20.63 26.92 14.70
N LEU A 46 -19.39 26.53 14.45
CA LEU A 46 -18.28 27.40 14.06
C LEU A 46 -18.33 27.81 12.57
N SER A 47 -19.10 27.10 11.75
CA SER A 47 -19.23 27.38 10.31
C SER A 47 -20.17 28.55 10.00
N ARG A 48 -20.85 29.13 11.01
CA ARG A 48 -21.71 30.34 10.93
C ARG A 48 -22.65 30.29 9.72
N ILE A 49 -23.42 29.22 9.64
CA ILE A 49 -24.36 28.96 8.53
C ILE A 49 -25.59 29.86 8.73
N ASN A 50 -26.00 30.55 7.67
CA ASN A 50 -27.22 31.36 7.70
C ASN A 50 -28.41 30.50 7.25
N LEU A 51 -29.40 30.33 8.13
CA LEU A 51 -30.56 29.46 7.90
C LEU A 51 -31.56 30.05 6.89
N GLU A 52 -31.65 31.37 6.77
CA GLU A 52 -32.60 32.05 5.88
C GLU A 52 -32.06 32.20 4.45
N HIS A 53 -30.75 32.44 4.32
CA HIS A 53 -30.05 32.57 3.03
C HIS A 53 -28.71 31.84 3.10
N PRO A 54 -28.66 30.52 2.79
CA PRO A 54 -27.44 29.73 2.90
C PRO A 54 -26.31 30.25 2.00
N GLU A 55 -26.65 30.94 0.91
CA GLU A 55 -25.74 31.60 -0.03
C GLU A 55 -24.89 32.72 0.59
N ASN A 56 -25.37 33.35 1.68
CA ASN A 56 -24.68 34.47 2.37
C ASN A 56 -23.97 34.03 3.66
N SER A 57 -23.71 32.73 3.82
CA SER A 57 -23.01 32.19 4.99
C SER A 57 -21.59 32.74 5.08
N LYS A 58 -21.19 33.25 6.26
CA LYS A 58 -19.88 33.89 6.47
C LYS A 58 -18.71 32.89 6.48
N GLY A 59 -18.99 31.61 6.62
CA GLY A 59 -18.00 30.54 6.68
C GLY A 59 -17.14 30.57 7.96
N LEU A 60 -16.06 29.79 7.95
CA LEU A 60 -15.17 29.61 9.09
C LEU A 60 -14.23 30.80 9.28
N ASN A 61 -13.94 31.14 10.55
CA ASN A 61 -12.96 32.18 10.86
C ASN A 61 -11.51 31.75 10.52
N LYS A 62 -10.64 32.70 10.18
CA LYS A 62 -9.23 32.44 9.82
C LYS A 62 -8.45 31.74 10.95
N ASP A 63 -8.70 32.14 12.20
CA ASP A 63 -8.02 31.57 13.37
C ASP A 63 -8.43 30.12 13.62
N GLU A 64 -9.72 29.81 13.40
CA GLU A 64 -10.22 28.44 13.53
C GLU A 64 -9.81 27.54 12.38
N ALA A 65 -9.77 28.08 11.15
CA ALA A 65 -9.22 27.37 10.01
C ALA A 65 -7.76 26.99 10.25
N ALA A 66 -6.96 27.89 10.84
CA ALA A 66 -5.58 27.61 11.21
C ALA A 66 -5.48 26.56 12.33
N SER A 67 -6.35 26.64 13.34
CA SER A 67 -6.42 25.66 14.43
C SER A 67 -6.77 24.25 13.91
N ARG A 68 -7.78 24.14 13.03
CA ARG A 68 -8.16 22.88 12.38
C ARG A 68 -7.06 22.33 11.48
N LEU A 69 -6.35 23.19 10.76
CA LEU A 69 -5.22 22.77 9.92
C LEU A 69 -4.04 22.25 10.75
N ALA A 70 -3.85 22.77 11.97
CA ALA A 70 -2.86 22.27 12.92
C ALA A 70 -3.28 20.93 13.54
N SER A 71 -4.56 20.75 13.88
CA SER A 71 -5.06 19.53 14.53
C SER A 71 -5.28 18.36 13.56
N SER A 72 -5.90 18.62 12.40
CA SER A 72 -6.28 17.59 11.42
C SER A 72 -5.21 17.38 10.34
N GLY A 73 -4.17 18.21 10.35
CA GLY A 73 -3.13 18.19 9.34
C GLY A 73 -3.57 18.82 8.03
N ARG A 74 -2.63 18.86 7.08
CA ARG A 74 -2.90 19.41 5.75
C ARG A 74 -3.79 18.42 5.00
N ASN A 75 -4.83 18.91 4.31
CA ASN A 75 -5.66 18.09 3.43
C ASN A 75 -4.86 17.65 2.18
N VAL A 76 -3.93 16.73 2.39
CA VAL A 76 -3.09 16.13 1.37
C VAL A 76 -3.08 14.64 1.63
N ILE A 77 -3.48 13.86 0.62
CA ILE A 77 -3.35 12.41 0.67
C ILE A 77 -1.86 12.10 0.84
N SER A 78 -1.47 11.41 1.92
CA SER A 78 -0.07 11.10 2.19
C SER A 78 0.51 10.30 1.02
N ALA A 79 1.67 10.71 0.48
CA ALA A 79 2.34 9.93 -0.55
C ALA A 79 2.85 8.63 0.09
N ILE A 80 2.45 7.49 -0.48
CA ILE A 80 3.00 6.19 -0.07
C ILE A 80 4.52 6.29 -0.19
N THR A 81 5.21 6.23 0.95
CA THR A 81 6.66 6.43 1.01
C THR A 81 7.34 5.46 0.03
N SER A 82 8.21 5.98 -0.83
CA SER A 82 8.91 5.15 -1.81
C SER A 82 9.79 4.17 -1.05
N ARG A 83 9.42 2.88 -1.00
CA ARG A 83 10.35 1.86 -0.54
C ARG A 83 11.62 1.94 -1.40
N THR A 84 12.78 1.94 -0.74
CA THR A 84 14.10 1.97 -1.37
C THR A 84 14.17 0.96 -2.51
N ALA A 85 14.63 1.37 -3.69
CA ALA A 85 14.64 0.54 -4.90
C ALA A 85 15.32 -0.83 -4.69
N THR A 86 16.35 -0.88 -3.83
CA THR A 86 17.05 -2.11 -3.45
C THR A 86 16.19 -3.08 -2.64
N LYS A 87 15.41 -2.59 -1.66
CA LYS A 87 14.47 -3.43 -0.89
C LYS A 87 13.32 -3.94 -1.76
N LEU A 88 12.94 -3.16 -2.76
CA LEU A 88 11.93 -3.56 -3.75
C LEU A 88 12.44 -4.71 -4.61
N PHE A 89 13.66 -4.55 -5.15
CA PHE A 89 14.31 -5.57 -5.97
C PHE A 89 14.49 -6.88 -5.20
N LEU A 90 14.98 -6.83 -3.95
CA LEU A 90 15.18 -8.03 -3.15
C LEU A 90 13.86 -8.74 -2.80
N LYS A 91 12.79 -7.96 -2.54
CA LYS A 91 11.44 -8.51 -2.37
C LYS A 91 10.94 -9.19 -3.66
N GLN A 92 11.29 -8.65 -4.81
CA GLN A 92 10.97 -9.19 -6.12
C GLN A 92 11.68 -10.53 -6.37
N PHE A 93 12.93 -10.67 -5.97
CA PHE A 93 13.64 -11.96 -6.04
C PHE A 93 13.07 -13.00 -5.08
N SER A 94 12.52 -12.56 -3.94
CA SER A 94 11.93 -13.43 -2.92
C SER A 94 10.48 -13.85 -3.20
N HIS A 95 9.98 -13.69 -4.44
CA HIS A 95 8.69 -14.25 -4.82
C HIS A 95 8.82 -15.76 -5.00
N THR A 96 8.03 -16.55 -4.28
CA THR A 96 8.15 -18.02 -4.17
C THR A 96 8.36 -18.72 -5.51
N PHE A 97 7.64 -18.30 -6.54
CA PHE A 97 7.75 -18.86 -7.90
C PHE A 97 9.13 -18.66 -8.56
N ARG A 98 9.76 -17.49 -8.38
CA ARG A 98 11.07 -17.17 -8.97
C ARG A 98 12.19 -17.94 -8.30
N LEU A 99 12.08 -18.14 -7.00
CA LEU A 99 12.98 -18.98 -6.21
C LEU A 99 12.92 -20.44 -6.67
N MET A 100 11.71 -20.96 -6.95
CA MET A 100 11.53 -22.31 -7.51
C MET A 100 12.20 -22.45 -8.88
N LEU A 101 12.02 -21.47 -9.79
CA LEU A 101 12.68 -21.47 -11.10
C LEU A 101 14.21 -21.43 -11.01
N LEU A 102 14.76 -20.59 -10.13
CA LEU A 102 16.21 -20.51 -9.90
C LEU A 102 16.76 -21.85 -9.38
N THR A 103 16.00 -22.50 -8.48
CA THR A 103 16.38 -23.79 -7.89
C THR A 103 16.33 -24.89 -8.95
N ALA A 104 15.31 -24.91 -9.81
CA ALA A 104 15.21 -25.86 -10.93
C ALA A 104 16.36 -25.68 -11.95
N ALA A 105 16.72 -24.44 -12.28
CA ALA A 105 17.85 -24.16 -13.16
C ALA A 105 19.18 -24.65 -12.55
N LEU A 106 19.38 -24.45 -11.24
CA LEU A 106 20.53 -24.98 -10.51
C LEU A 106 20.59 -26.51 -10.53
N ILE A 107 19.46 -27.18 -10.33
CA ILE A 107 19.38 -28.65 -10.39
C ILE A 107 19.73 -29.16 -11.80
N CYS A 108 19.19 -28.52 -12.85
CA CYS A 108 19.54 -28.89 -14.24
C CYS A 108 21.04 -28.69 -14.53
N PHE A 109 21.62 -27.63 -13.99
CA PHE A 109 23.06 -27.37 -14.10
C PHE A 109 23.90 -28.42 -13.35
N ILE A 110 23.47 -28.85 -12.16
CA ILE A 110 24.15 -29.91 -11.39
C ILE A 110 24.08 -31.25 -12.13
N ILE A 111 22.92 -31.60 -12.71
CA ILE A 111 22.76 -32.83 -13.50
C ILE A 111 23.71 -32.84 -14.70
N TYR A 112 23.81 -31.71 -15.42
CA TYR A 112 24.78 -31.58 -16.51
C TYR A 112 26.23 -31.68 -16.05
N ALA A 113 26.55 -31.13 -14.88
CA ALA A 113 27.90 -31.22 -14.31
C ALA A 113 28.29 -32.66 -13.93
N LEU A 114 27.32 -33.51 -13.58
CA LEU A 114 27.54 -34.93 -13.29
C LEU A 114 27.64 -35.79 -14.55
N ASP A 115 26.87 -35.49 -15.60
CA ASP A 115 26.89 -36.21 -16.86
C ASP A 115 26.86 -35.24 -18.05
N THR A 116 28.06 -34.87 -18.51
CA THR A 116 28.25 -33.86 -19.58
C THR A 116 27.82 -34.33 -20.97
N THR A 117 27.45 -35.60 -21.12
CA THR A 117 26.92 -36.15 -22.39
C THR A 117 25.49 -35.70 -22.66
N ARG A 118 24.83 -35.16 -21.63
CA ARG A 118 23.42 -34.84 -21.62
C ARG A 118 23.19 -33.37 -21.96
N PHE A 119 23.20 -33.08 -23.26
CA PHE A 119 23.06 -31.70 -23.77
C PHE A 119 21.64 -31.13 -23.57
N ILE A 120 20.61 -31.95 -23.34
CA ILE A 120 19.23 -31.46 -23.24
C ILE A 120 19.01 -30.63 -21.95
N GLU A 121 19.73 -30.99 -20.89
CA GLU A 121 19.65 -30.44 -19.54
C GLU A 121 20.28 -29.06 -19.49
N ILE A 122 21.35 -28.82 -20.25
CA ILE A 122 21.94 -27.48 -20.36
C ILE A 122 21.03 -26.55 -21.18
N TYR A 123 20.39 -27.03 -22.26
CA TYR A 123 19.38 -26.24 -22.97
C TYR A 123 18.19 -25.89 -22.06
N LEU A 124 17.73 -26.84 -21.25
CA LEU A 124 16.67 -26.61 -20.26
C LEU A 124 17.09 -25.58 -19.20
N ALA A 125 18.30 -25.71 -18.64
CA ALA A 125 18.83 -24.76 -17.68
C ALA A 125 18.90 -23.33 -18.24
N VAL A 126 19.41 -23.19 -19.48
CA VAL A 126 19.48 -21.90 -20.17
C VAL A 126 18.08 -21.31 -20.42
N ALA A 127 17.13 -22.12 -20.88
CA ALA A 127 15.75 -21.69 -21.09
C ALA A 127 15.10 -21.20 -19.77
N LEU A 128 15.30 -21.90 -18.66
CA LEU A 128 14.80 -21.51 -17.35
C LEU A 128 15.38 -20.17 -16.88
N ILE A 129 16.68 -19.93 -17.10
CA ILE A 129 17.32 -18.64 -16.79
C ILE A 129 16.73 -17.51 -17.64
N ILE A 130 16.51 -17.71 -18.94
CA ILE A 130 15.89 -16.70 -19.82
C ILE A 130 14.50 -16.32 -19.31
N ILE A 131 13.66 -17.32 -19.01
CA ILE A 131 12.30 -17.10 -18.50
C ILE A 131 12.34 -16.37 -17.16
N PHE A 132 13.26 -16.74 -16.26
CA PHE A 132 13.46 -16.06 -14.98
C PHE A 132 13.76 -14.56 -15.16
N PHE A 133 14.65 -14.20 -16.09
CA PHE A 133 14.94 -12.79 -16.39
C PHE A 133 13.72 -12.04 -16.92
N VAL A 134 12.94 -12.65 -17.83
CA VAL A 134 11.70 -12.06 -18.35
C VAL A 134 10.68 -11.84 -17.24
N LEU A 135 10.48 -12.82 -16.36
CA LEU A 135 9.57 -12.71 -15.21
C LEU A 135 10.00 -11.64 -14.20
N CYS A 136 11.31 -11.44 -14.04
CA CYS A 136 11.83 -10.38 -13.20
C CYS A 136 11.57 -8.99 -13.84
N GLY A 137 11.86 -8.85 -15.14
CA GLY A 137 11.64 -7.62 -15.90
C GLY A 137 10.17 -7.21 -15.97
N THR A 138 9.28 -8.12 -16.34
CA THR A 138 7.83 -7.84 -16.42
C THR A 138 7.26 -7.35 -15.10
N SER A 139 7.74 -7.91 -13.99
CA SER A 139 7.20 -7.59 -12.68
C SER A 139 7.79 -6.30 -12.11
N TYR A 140 9.04 -5.98 -12.44
CA TYR A 140 9.57 -4.62 -12.23
C TYR A 140 8.75 -3.58 -13.01
N TRP A 141 8.39 -3.89 -14.26
CA TRP A 141 7.57 -3.01 -15.10
C TRP A 141 6.17 -2.77 -14.51
N GLN A 142 5.51 -3.82 -14.05
CA GLN A 142 4.20 -3.74 -13.39
C GLN A 142 4.23 -2.82 -12.18
N GLU A 143 5.25 -2.94 -11.34
CA GLU A 143 5.37 -2.13 -10.13
C GLU A 143 5.65 -0.65 -10.45
N GLN A 144 6.44 -0.36 -11.48
CA GLN A 144 6.63 1.00 -11.95
C GLN A 144 5.33 1.58 -12.53
N TYR A 145 4.59 0.80 -13.31
CA TYR A 145 3.31 1.23 -13.86
C TYR A 145 2.30 1.56 -12.75
N ALA A 146 2.18 0.71 -11.73
CA ALA A 146 1.29 0.94 -10.59
C ALA A 146 1.62 2.25 -9.85
N LYS A 147 2.92 2.54 -9.64
CA LYS A 147 3.36 3.80 -9.04
C LYS A 147 2.99 5.01 -9.88
N ARG A 148 3.15 4.93 -11.20
CA ARG A 148 2.81 6.03 -12.13
C ARG A 148 1.32 6.32 -12.11
N VAL A 149 0.46 5.30 -12.11
CA VAL A 149 -0.99 5.46 -12.06
C VAL A 149 -1.43 6.09 -10.74
N SER A 150 -0.91 5.61 -9.60
CA SER A 150 -1.21 6.18 -8.28
C SER A 150 -0.80 7.65 -8.19
N LEU A 151 0.37 8.01 -8.73
CA LEU A 151 0.82 9.41 -8.78
C LEU A 151 -0.08 10.26 -9.68
N LYS A 152 -0.48 9.74 -10.85
CA LYS A 152 -1.37 10.45 -11.78
C LYS A 152 -2.74 10.74 -11.16
N ILE A 153 -3.34 9.78 -10.47
CA ILE A 153 -4.60 9.97 -9.72
C ILE A 153 -4.43 11.08 -8.67
N LYS A 154 -3.30 11.08 -7.96
CA LYS A 154 -3.00 12.10 -6.95
C LYS A 154 -2.88 13.52 -7.51
N ILE A 155 -2.36 13.68 -8.74
CA ILE A 155 -2.28 14.99 -9.40
C ILE A 155 -3.67 15.47 -9.84
N LEU A 156 -4.54 14.56 -10.32
CA LEU A 156 -5.88 14.92 -10.81
C LEU A 156 -6.87 15.28 -9.70
N GLN A 157 -6.62 14.87 -8.46
CA GLN A 157 -7.47 15.22 -7.30
C GLN A 157 -7.04 16.51 -6.59
N ARG A 158 -6.10 17.29 -7.15
CA ARG A 158 -5.62 18.56 -6.60
C ARG A 158 -6.05 19.71 -7.49
#